data_AF-A0A249MU23-F1
#
_entry.id   AF-A0A249MU23-F1
#
_cell.length_a   1.000
_cell.length_b   1.000
_cell.length_c   1.000
_cell.angle_alpha   90.00
_cell.angle_beta   90.00
_cell.angle_gamma   90.00
#
_symmetry.space_group_name_H-M   'P 1'
#
loop_
_entity.id
_entity.type
_entity.pdbx_description
1 polymer ?
#
loop_
_entity_poly.entity_id
_entity_poly.type
_entity_poly.pdbx_seq_one_letter_code
_entity_poly.pdbx_strand_id
1 'polypeptide(L)'
;MTLALVAGCGDSSPQVAQADPSPSPPVVPAPAPPPPPKAVVSPPPRPKAGPVVTVRAQPAPWHSLDLPPSDVAASAAPFPREVTQFMVERDSCDHFRGEEAYDAERRAYIEENVAELCHGSDATLATLRRRYAADPSVTAALHGYEDRIEGRDEE
;
A
#
# COMPACT_ATOMS: atom_id res chain seq x y z
N MET A 1 -7.40 -59.30 19.84
CA MET A 1 -6.62 -60.03 18.80
C MET A 1 -6.92 -59.32 17.49
N THR A 2 -6.05 -58.60 16.79
CA THR A 2 -4.57 -58.59 16.61
C THR A 2 -4.18 -57.22 16.00
N LEU A 3 -3.23 -56.47 16.60
CA LEU A 3 -1.89 -56.07 16.08
C LEU A 3 -1.82 -55.75 14.56
N ALA A 4 -1.58 -54.50 14.10
CA ALA A 4 -0.38 -53.62 14.15
C ALA A 4 0.61 -53.85 12.98
N LEU A 5 1.04 -52.77 12.31
CA LEU A 5 2.47 -52.42 12.06
C LEU A 5 2.64 -51.18 11.16
N VAL A 6 3.47 -50.25 11.64
CA VAL A 6 3.92 -48.99 11.02
C VAL A 6 5.38 -49.21 10.62
N ALA A 7 5.80 -48.75 9.44
CA ALA A 7 7.20 -48.78 9.02
C ALA A 7 7.76 -47.35 8.91
N GLY A 8 8.80 -47.06 9.69
CA GLY A 8 9.67 -45.89 9.56
C GLY A 8 11.12 -46.33 9.46
N CYS A 9 11.95 -45.50 8.82
CA CYS A 9 13.43 -45.52 8.78
C CYS A 9 13.85 -44.07 8.48
N GLY A 10 14.86 -43.43 9.06
CA GLY A 10 15.91 -43.80 10.02
C GLY A 10 17.01 -42.73 9.89
N ASP A 11 17.19 -41.91 10.93
CA ASP A 11 18.16 -40.81 10.98
C ASP A 11 19.58 -41.37 11.19
N SER A 12 20.54 -40.98 10.34
CA SER A 12 21.94 -41.41 10.42
C SER A 12 22.82 -40.22 10.77
N SER A 13 23.07 -40.01 12.06
CA SER A 13 24.06 -39.06 12.58
C SER A 13 25.40 -39.77 12.84
N PRO A 14 26.50 -39.42 12.14
CA PRO A 14 27.82 -39.89 12.51
C PRO A 14 28.42 -39.05 13.64
N GLN A 15 29.01 -39.77 14.58
CA GLN A 15 29.68 -39.37 15.80
C GLN A 15 30.92 -38.48 15.51
N VAL A 16 30.95 -37.27 16.06
CA VAL A 16 32.11 -36.39 16.00
C VAL A 16 33.20 -36.88 16.96
N ALA A 17 34.33 -37.33 16.41
CA ALA A 17 35.53 -37.62 17.17
C ALA A 17 36.08 -36.33 17.78
N GLN A 18 36.25 -36.31 19.11
CA GLN A 18 36.93 -35.24 19.84
C GLN A 18 38.41 -35.26 19.46
N ALA A 19 38.93 -34.14 18.93
CA ALA A 19 40.36 -33.92 18.75
C ALA A 19 40.88 -33.09 19.93
N ASP A 20 41.94 -33.57 20.60
CA ASP A 20 42.66 -32.81 21.62
C ASP A 20 43.28 -31.52 21.03
N PRO A 21 43.31 -30.40 21.76
CA PRO A 21 43.87 -29.15 21.26
C PRO A 21 45.41 -29.17 21.36
N SER A 22 46.11 -29.18 20.23
CA SER A 22 47.52 -28.79 20.18
C SER A 22 47.67 -27.28 20.44
N PRO A 23 48.63 -26.83 21.27
CA PRO A 23 48.89 -25.41 21.45
C PRO A 23 49.60 -24.81 20.23
N SER A 24 48.95 -23.84 19.57
CA SER A 24 49.56 -23.03 18.51
C SER A 24 50.66 -22.11 19.04
N PRO A 25 51.72 -21.82 18.25
CA PRO A 25 52.75 -20.86 18.64
C PRO A 25 52.20 -19.41 18.67
N PRO A 26 52.81 -18.49 19.44
CA PRO A 26 52.34 -17.11 19.53
C PRO A 26 52.55 -16.39 18.20
N VAL A 27 51.45 -15.91 17.62
CA VAL A 27 51.46 -15.06 16.43
C VAL A 27 51.83 -13.64 16.87
N VAL A 28 53.00 -13.15 16.45
CA VAL A 28 53.36 -11.73 16.57
C VAL A 28 52.57 -10.93 15.53
N PRO A 29 51.84 -9.86 15.90
CA PRO A 29 51.10 -9.07 14.93
C PRO A 29 52.06 -8.26 14.05
N ALA A 30 51.87 -8.35 12.74
CA ALA A 30 52.58 -7.50 11.79
C ALA A 30 52.11 -6.03 11.92
N PRO A 31 52.99 -5.03 11.70
CA PRO A 31 52.59 -3.63 11.74
C PRO A 31 51.60 -3.32 10.61
N ALA A 32 50.60 -2.48 10.93
CA ALA A 32 49.54 -2.10 9.99
C ALA A 32 50.10 -1.32 8.78
N PRO A 33 49.55 -1.52 7.56
CA PRO A 33 49.94 -0.74 6.39
C PRO A 33 49.51 0.73 6.53
N PRO A 34 50.24 1.68 5.91
CA PRO A 34 49.85 3.09 5.93
C PRO A 34 48.51 3.30 5.21
N PRO A 35 47.71 4.29 5.63
CA PRO A 35 46.42 4.57 5.01
C PRO A 35 46.60 5.05 3.56
N PRO A 36 45.65 4.72 2.66
CA PRO A 36 45.70 5.20 1.28
C PRO A 36 45.56 6.73 1.21
N PRO A 37 46.15 7.39 0.20
CA PRO A 37 45.97 8.82 0.01
C PRO A 37 44.50 9.12 -0.27
N LYS A 38 43.95 10.14 0.40
CA LYS A 38 42.56 10.56 0.20
C LYS A 38 42.37 11.05 -1.25
N ALA A 39 41.42 10.46 -1.96
CA ALA A 39 41.03 10.91 -3.28
C ALA A 39 40.46 12.34 -3.21
N VAL A 40 41.04 13.26 -3.98
CA VAL A 40 40.51 14.62 -4.13
C VAL A 40 39.38 14.55 -5.16
N VAL A 41 38.14 14.47 -4.69
CA VAL A 41 36.96 14.55 -5.55
C VAL A 41 36.83 16.00 -6.03
N SER A 42 36.93 16.22 -7.35
CA SER A 42 36.65 17.52 -7.94
C SER A 42 35.14 17.81 -7.85
N PRO A 43 34.72 19.03 -7.47
CA PRO A 43 33.30 19.37 -7.40
C PRO A 43 32.68 19.39 -8.80
N PRO A 44 31.38 19.05 -8.93
CA PRO A 44 30.68 19.10 -10.21
C PRO A 44 30.58 20.54 -10.73
N PRO A 45 30.49 20.74 -12.06
CA PRO A 45 30.31 22.06 -12.64
C PRO A 45 28.97 22.67 -12.18
N ARG A 46 28.99 23.96 -11.82
CA ARG A 46 27.78 24.68 -11.39
C ARG A 46 26.77 24.76 -12.54
N PRO A 47 25.47 24.49 -12.29
CA PRO A 47 24.43 24.72 -13.28
C PRO A 47 24.33 26.22 -13.60
N LYS A 48 24.12 26.55 -14.89
CA LYS A 48 23.89 27.93 -15.33
C LYS A 48 22.56 28.42 -14.75
N ALA A 49 22.55 29.66 -14.23
CA ALA A 49 21.35 30.25 -13.65
C ALA A 49 20.24 30.36 -14.70
N GLY A 50 19.10 29.70 -14.44
CA GLY A 50 17.87 29.93 -15.19
C GLY A 50 17.25 31.30 -14.86
N PRO A 51 16.25 31.75 -15.63
CA PRO A 51 15.54 32.99 -15.33
C PRO A 51 14.89 32.90 -13.94
N VAL A 52 15.15 33.91 -13.11
CA VAL A 52 14.57 34.02 -11.77
C VAL A 52 13.13 34.49 -11.93
N VAL A 53 12.17 33.56 -11.82
CA VAL A 53 10.75 33.89 -11.69
C VAL A 53 10.51 34.39 -10.27
N THR A 54 10.50 35.71 -10.07
CA THR A 54 10.15 36.30 -8.78
C THR A 54 8.64 36.30 -8.64
N VAL A 55 8.08 35.30 -7.97
CA VAL A 55 6.69 35.35 -7.51
C VAL A 55 6.63 36.31 -6.32
N ARG A 56 5.99 37.46 -6.51
CA ARG A 56 5.70 38.38 -5.39
C ARG A 56 4.59 37.73 -4.56
N ALA A 57 4.95 37.23 -3.37
CA ALA A 57 3.96 36.78 -2.40
C ALA A 57 3.11 38.00 -1.99
N GLN A 58 1.89 38.07 -2.48
CA GLN A 58 0.88 38.97 -1.94
C GLN A 58 0.31 38.32 -0.68
N PRO A 59 0.03 39.09 0.39
CA PRO A 59 -0.59 38.54 1.60
C PRO A 59 -1.93 37.90 1.23
N ALA A 60 -2.18 36.69 1.72
CA ALA A 60 -3.46 36.03 1.51
C ALA A 60 -4.59 36.90 2.08
N PRO A 61 -5.69 37.11 1.34
CA PRO A 61 -6.85 37.82 1.88
C PRO A 61 -7.35 37.12 3.14
N TRP A 62 -7.58 37.89 4.20
CA TRP A 62 -8.02 37.36 5.49
C TRP A 62 -9.48 36.89 5.51
N HIS A 63 -10.25 37.20 4.46
CA HIS A 63 -11.67 36.87 4.34
C HIS A 63 -11.90 36.08 3.06
N SER A 64 -12.50 34.90 3.17
CA SER A 64 -12.81 34.02 2.04
C SER A 64 -13.73 34.65 0.99
N LEU A 65 -14.35 35.79 1.31
CA LEU A 65 -15.23 36.56 0.44
C LEU A 65 -14.49 37.58 -0.45
N ASP A 66 -13.21 37.84 -0.18
CA ASP A 66 -12.37 38.75 -0.98
C ASP A 66 -11.58 38.04 -2.09
N LEU A 67 -11.70 36.71 -2.21
CA LEU A 67 -11.18 36.03 -3.39
C LEU A 67 -12.09 36.34 -4.58
N PRO A 68 -11.53 36.73 -5.75
CA PRO A 68 -12.33 36.82 -6.96
C PRO A 68 -13.01 35.47 -7.18
N PRO A 69 -14.27 35.44 -7.66
CA PRO A 69 -14.93 34.19 -7.99
C PRO A 69 -14.00 33.44 -8.95
N SER A 70 -13.49 32.30 -8.51
CA SER A 70 -12.80 31.43 -9.45
C SER A 70 -13.84 30.96 -10.45
N ASP A 71 -13.50 30.95 -11.74
CA ASP A 71 -14.36 30.38 -12.80
C ASP A 71 -14.67 28.89 -12.57
N VAL A 72 -14.06 28.28 -11.55
CA VAL A 72 -14.50 27.07 -10.85
C VAL A 72 -15.76 27.36 -10.00
N ALA A 73 -16.71 28.13 -10.53
CA ALA A 73 -18.01 28.32 -9.93
C ALA A 73 -18.72 26.97 -10.03
N ALA A 74 -18.78 26.25 -8.91
CA ALA A 74 -19.53 25.00 -8.75
C ALA A 74 -19.40 24.09 -9.98
N SER A 75 -18.28 23.36 -10.09
CA SER A 75 -18.22 22.21 -10.99
C SER A 75 -19.50 21.42 -10.77
N ALA A 76 -20.36 21.35 -11.78
CA ALA A 76 -21.40 20.33 -11.81
C ALA A 76 -20.69 19.03 -11.42
N ALA A 77 -21.17 18.35 -10.39
CA ALA A 77 -20.55 17.10 -9.98
C ALA A 77 -20.42 16.25 -11.26
N PRO A 78 -19.22 15.72 -11.57
CA PRO A 78 -18.97 15.06 -12.86
C PRO A 78 -19.92 13.87 -13.08
N PHE A 79 -20.49 13.36 -12.00
CA PHE A 79 -21.53 12.34 -11.99
C PHE A 79 -22.73 12.76 -11.15
N PRO A 80 -23.89 12.11 -11.36
CA PRO A 80 -25.02 12.19 -10.44
C PRO A 80 -24.60 11.88 -8.99
N ARG A 81 -25.32 12.47 -8.04
CA ARG A 81 -24.99 12.40 -6.61
C ARG A 81 -24.89 10.95 -6.12
N GLU A 82 -25.83 10.11 -6.51
CA GLU A 82 -25.89 8.71 -6.09
C GLU A 82 -24.74 7.87 -6.69
N VAL A 83 -24.27 8.22 -7.89
CA VAL A 83 -23.10 7.56 -8.49
C VAL A 83 -21.86 7.96 -7.71
N THR A 84 -21.73 9.25 -7.38
CA THR A 84 -20.60 9.75 -6.59
C THR A 84 -20.59 9.14 -5.18
N GLN A 85 -21.75 9.07 -4.52
CA GLN A 85 -21.88 8.45 -3.20
C GLN A 85 -21.51 6.97 -3.23
N PHE A 86 -22.05 6.22 -4.20
CA PHE A 86 -21.70 4.82 -4.38
C PHE A 86 -20.19 4.63 -4.57
N MET A 87 -19.55 5.42 -5.44
CA MET A 87 -18.11 5.32 -5.67
C MET A 87 -17.32 5.55 -4.38
N VAL A 88 -17.67 6.58 -3.61
CA VAL A 88 -16.99 6.88 -2.34
C VAL A 88 -17.12 5.72 -1.33
N GLU A 89 -18.33 5.20 -1.16
CA GLU A 89 -18.61 4.11 -0.21
C GLU A 89 -17.95 2.80 -0.66
N ARG A 90 -18.08 2.46 -1.94
CA ARG A 90 -17.52 1.24 -2.54
C ARG A 90 -15.98 1.26 -2.55
N ASP A 91 -15.36 2.39 -2.89
CA ASP A 91 -13.90 2.55 -2.84
C ASP A 91 -13.38 2.40 -1.40
N SER A 92 -14.11 2.93 -0.41
CA SER A 92 -13.76 2.78 1.00
C SER A 92 -13.88 1.32 1.46
N CYS A 93 -14.95 0.63 1.05
CA CYS A 93 -15.09 -0.82 1.25
C CYS A 93 -13.91 -1.60 0.62
N ASP A 94 -13.56 -1.33 -0.64
CA ASP A 94 -12.48 -2.02 -1.33
C ASP A 94 -11.10 -1.72 -0.72
N HIS A 95 -10.91 -0.52 -0.16
CA HIS A 95 -9.75 -0.19 0.64
C HIS A 95 -9.62 -1.14 1.85
N PHE A 96 -10.65 -1.22 2.69
CA PHE A 96 -10.62 -2.06 3.90
C PHE A 96 -10.51 -3.56 3.58
N ARG A 97 -11.20 -4.05 2.54
CA ARG A 97 -11.09 -5.45 2.10
C ARG A 97 -9.68 -5.85 1.66
N GLY A 98 -8.87 -4.88 1.24
CA GLY A 98 -7.48 -5.09 0.83
C GLY A 98 -6.44 -4.94 1.94
N GLU A 99 -6.85 -4.58 3.16
CA GLU A 99 -5.92 -4.35 4.26
C GLU A 99 -5.49 -5.62 4.99
N GLU A 100 -4.30 -5.58 5.60
CA GLU A 100 -3.76 -6.67 6.42
C GLU A 100 -4.20 -6.54 7.89
N ALA A 101 -4.76 -7.63 8.43
CA ALA A 101 -5.15 -7.77 9.82
C ALA A 101 -3.97 -8.25 10.70
N TYR A 102 -2.93 -7.42 10.86
CA TYR A 102 -1.68 -7.78 11.54
C TYR A 102 -1.84 -8.06 13.05
N ASP A 103 -2.95 -7.63 13.66
CA ASP A 103 -3.34 -8.00 15.01
C ASP A 103 -4.87 -8.11 15.15
N ALA A 104 -5.34 -8.50 16.34
CA ALA A 104 -6.76 -8.72 16.60
C ALA A 104 -7.58 -7.43 16.62
N GLU A 105 -7.01 -6.31 17.05
CA GLU A 105 -7.70 -5.01 17.07
C GLU A 105 -7.90 -4.51 15.64
N ARG A 106 -6.84 -4.57 14.83
CA ARG A 106 -6.90 -4.21 13.41
C ARG A 106 -7.87 -5.10 12.65
N ARG A 107 -7.89 -6.40 12.94
CA ARG A 107 -8.85 -7.33 12.35
C ARG A 107 -10.29 -6.91 12.62
N ALA A 108 -10.64 -6.67 13.87
CA ALA A 108 -11.99 -6.26 14.25
C ALA A 108 -12.39 -4.94 13.59
N TYR A 109 -11.46 -3.98 13.51
CA TYR A 109 -11.70 -2.70 12.84
C TYR A 109 -11.95 -2.87 11.32
N ILE A 110 -11.15 -3.68 10.64
CA ILE A 110 -11.35 -3.98 9.21
C ILE A 110 -12.70 -4.67 9.01
N GLU A 111 -13.01 -5.70 9.79
CA GLU A 111 -14.26 -6.46 9.70
C GLU A 111 -15.50 -5.56 9.91
N GLU A 112 -15.46 -4.64 10.89
CA GLU A 112 -16.54 -3.66 11.14
C GLU A 112 -16.74 -2.73 9.94
N ASN A 113 -15.67 -2.13 9.41
CA ASN A 113 -15.77 -1.20 8.28
C ASN A 113 -16.19 -1.92 6.99
N VAL A 114 -15.72 -3.15 6.76
CA VAL A 114 -16.18 -3.99 5.64
C VAL A 114 -17.67 -4.28 5.79
N ALA A 115 -18.14 -4.67 6.96
CA ALA A 115 -19.56 -4.96 7.19
C ALA A 115 -20.44 -3.71 6.99
N GLU A 116 -19.98 -2.53 7.38
CA GLU A 116 -20.72 -1.28 7.20
C GLU A 116 -20.72 -0.79 5.74
N LEU A 117 -19.54 -0.71 5.11
CA LEU A 117 -19.36 -0.04 3.82
C LEU A 117 -19.69 -0.94 2.63
N CYS A 118 -19.52 -2.25 2.76
CA CYS A 118 -19.73 -3.19 1.65
C CYS A 118 -21.18 -3.65 1.54
N HIS A 119 -21.98 -3.53 2.61
CA HIS A 119 -23.35 -4.03 2.64
C HIS A 119 -24.28 -3.33 1.65
N GLY A 120 -25.00 -4.10 0.83
CA GLY A 120 -25.91 -3.60 -0.20
C GLY A 120 -25.24 -2.92 -1.39
N SER A 121 -23.91 -2.90 -1.45
CA SER A 121 -23.14 -2.32 -2.55
C SER A 121 -23.33 -3.07 -3.87
N ASP A 122 -23.50 -4.40 -3.85
CA ASP A 122 -23.77 -5.22 -5.05
C ASP A 122 -25.11 -4.85 -5.68
N ALA A 123 -26.16 -4.75 -4.84
CA ALA A 123 -27.50 -4.37 -5.28
C ALA A 123 -27.54 -2.93 -5.79
N THR A 124 -26.78 -2.03 -5.15
CA THR A 124 -26.65 -0.62 -5.54
C THR A 124 -25.95 -0.50 -6.89
N LEU A 125 -24.82 -1.19 -7.10
CA LEU A 125 -24.10 -1.22 -8.37
C LEU A 125 -25.00 -1.70 -9.51
N ALA A 126 -25.70 -2.82 -9.30
CA ALA A 126 -26.63 -3.36 -10.28
C ALA A 126 -27.74 -2.35 -10.63
N THR A 127 -28.24 -1.61 -9.63
CA THR A 127 -29.27 -0.59 -9.83
C THR A 127 -28.74 0.62 -10.60
N LEU A 128 -27.54 1.11 -10.26
CA LEU A 128 -26.92 2.25 -10.93
C LEU A 128 -26.59 1.92 -12.39
N ARG A 129 -26.02 0.74 -12.66
CA ARG A 129 -25.74 0.30 -14.03
C ARG A 129 -26.99 0.19 -14.89
N ARG A 130 -28.11 -0.29 -14.34
CA ARG A 130 -29.40 -0.29 -15.06
C ARG A 130 -29.93 1.12 -15.30
N ARG A 131 -29.90 1.98 -14.27
CA ARG A 131 -30.42 3.35 -14.35
C ARG A 131 -29.66 4.20 -15.37
N TYR A 132 -28.34 4.05 -15.40
CA TYR A 132 -27.44 4.89 -16.19
C TYR A 132 -26.87 4.18 -17.44
N ALA A 133 -27.51 3.10 -17.90
CA ALA A 133 -27.03 2.31 -19.04
C ALA A 133 -26.88 3.10 -20.35
N ALA A 134 -27.60 4.21 -20.51
CA ALA A 134 -27.52 5.09 -21.67
C ALA A 134 -26.48 6.23 -21.51
N ASP A 135 -25.88 6.37 -20.33
CA ASP A 135 -24.83 7.36 -20.06
C ASP A 135 -23.44 6.67 -20.16
N PRO A 136 -22.67 6.95 -21.23
CA PRO A 136 -21.37 6.30 -21.42
C PRO A 136 -20.35 6.73 -20.35
N SER A 137 -20.45 7.93 -19.79
CA SER A 137 -19.53 8.42 -18.77
C SER A 137 -19.74 7.69 -17.45
N VAL A 138 -21.00 7.55 -17.01
CA VAL A 138 -21.33 6.78 -15.80
C VAL A 138 -21.05 5.29 -16.01
N THR A 139 -21.37 4.74 -17.17
CA THR A 139 -21.10 3.34 -17.49
C THR A 139 -19.60 3.02 -17.43
N ALA A 140 -18.76 3.91 -17.98
CA ALA A 140 -17.31 3.77 -17.90
C ALA A 140 -16.81 3.86 -16.44
N ALA A 141 -17.33 4.80 -15.66
CA ALA A 141 -16.96 4.95 -14.25
C ALA A 141 -17.33 3.72 -13.40
N LEU A 142 -18.50 3.12 -13.65
CA LEU A 142 -18.98 1.95 -12.90
C LEU A 142 -18.43 0.61 -13.41
N HIS A 143 -17.72 0.58 -14.54
CA HIS A 143 -17.25 -0.67 -15.16
C HIS A 143 -16.22 -1.40 -14.28
N GLY A 144 -15.40 -0.66 -13.53
CA GLY A 144 -14.30 -1.24 -12.75
C GLY A 144 -14.73 -2.03 -11.51
N TYR A 145 -15.92 -1.79 -10.98
CA TYR A 145 -16.38 -2.43 -9.75
C TYR A 145 -16.85 -3.87 -9.97
N GLU A 146 -16.48 -4.78 -9.07
CA GLU A 146 -16.96 -6.16 -9.12
C GLU A 146 -18.46 -6.27 -8.81
N ASP A 147 -19.15 -7.19 -9.48
CA ASP A 147 -20.60 -7.37 -9.40
C ASP A 147 -21.10 -7.99 -8.09
N ARG A 148 -20.24 -8.78 -7.43
CA ARG A 148 -20.61 -9.60 -6.27
C ARG A 148 -19.50 -9.64 -5.26
N ILE A 149 -19.50 -8.80 -4.25
CA ILE A 149 -18.49 -8.80 -3.19
C ILE A 149 -19.05 -9.13 -1.82
N GLU A 150 -20.36 -9.15 -1.68
CA GLU A 150 -21.04 -9.55 -0.47
C GLU A 150 -21.18 -11.08 -0.40
N GLY A 151 -20.99 -11.67 0.78
CA GLY A 151 -21.30 -13.07 1.06
C GLY A 151 -20.29 -14.11 0.55
N ARG A 152 -19.01 -13.77 0.38
CA ARG A 152 -17.96 -14.71 -0.03
C ARG A 152 -17.26 -15.44 1.12
N ASP A 153 -17.86 -15.49 2.31
CA ASP A 153 -17.24 -16.05 3.52
C ASP A 153 -17.53 -17.54 3.76
N GLU A 154 -17.98 -18.29 2.75
CA GLU A 154 -18.24 -19.73 2.87
C GLU A 154 -17.62 -20.53 1.71
N GLU A 155 -16.31 -20.78 1.77
CA GLU A 155 -15.69 -21.99 1.20
C GLU A 155 -14.53 -22.50 2.05
#